data_AF-A0A969STK6-F1
#
_entry.id   AF-A0A969STK6-F1
#
_cell.length_a   1.000
_cell.length_b   1.000
_cell.length_c   1.000
_cell.angle_alpha   90.00
_cell.angle_beta   90.00
_cell.angle_gamma   90.00
#
_symmetry.space_group_name_H-M   'P 1'
#
loop_
_entity.id
_entity.type
_entity.pdbx_description
1 polymer ?
#
loop_
_entity_poly.entity_id
_entity_poly.type
_entity_poly.pdbx_seq_one_letter_code
_entity_poly.pdbx_strand_id
1 'polypeptide(L)'
;MKSYLPFLFVLILFVGCTKDAEKKVNVSNNNFDVELLFEHDGCKMYRFYDGKHIYYSDCTGKTSYNTGGKNNVYVETETYGSVD
;
A
#
# COMPACT_ATOMS: atom_id res chain seq x y z
N MET A 1 -19.87 45.51 7.48
CA MET A 1 -19.64 44.47 6.46
C MET A 1 -18.64 43.49 7.04
N LYS A 2 -19.09 42.33 7.53
CA LYS A 2 -18.21 41.35 8.18
C LYS A 2 -17.34 40.70 7.10
N SER A 3 -16.02 40.82 7.25
CA SER A 3 -15.06 40.23 6.33
C SER A 3 -14.92 38.74 6.63
N TYR A 4 -15.62 37.91 5.86
CA TYR A 4 -15.51 36.44 5.91
C TYR A 4 -14.36 35.90 5.04
N LEU A 5 -13.63 36.81 4.37
CA LEU A 5 -12.52 36.52 3.47
C LEU A 5 -11.40 35.65 4.10
N PRO A 6 -11.00 35.81 5.38
CA PRO A 6 -9.97 34.93 5.96
C PRO A 6 -10.49 33.53 6.27
N PHE A 7 -11.80 33.35 6.44
CA PHE A 7 -12.40 32.05 6.77
C PHE A 7 -12.43 31.12 5.54
N LEU A 8 -12.55 31.68 4.33
CA LEU A 8 -12.52 30.93 3.08
C LEU A 8 -11.13 30.33 2.80
N PHE A 9 -10.06 31.03 3.16
CA PHE A 9 -8.69 30.59 2.88
C PHE A 9 -8.25 29.40 3.76
N VAL A 10 -8.77 29.32 4.98
CA VAL A 10 -8.51 28.20 5.91
C VAL A 10 -9.14 26.89 5.42
N LEU A 11 -10.26 26.96 4.70
CA LEU A 11 -10.95 25.77 4.20
C LEU A 11 -10.17 25.05 3.09
N ILE A 12 -9.36 25.78 2.32
CA ILE A 12 -8.61 25.26 1.17
C ILE A 12 -7.38 24.45 1.62
N LEU A 13 -6.87 24.70 2.83
CA LEU A 13 -5.68 24.01 3.37
C LEU A 13 -5.96 22.56 3.79
N PHE A 14 -7.22 22.13 3.86
CA PHE A 14 -7.59 20.75 4.21
C PHE A 14 -7.79 19.83 2.99
N VAL A 15 -7.55 20.32 1.77
CA VAL A 15 -7.60 19.47 0.57
C VAL A 15 -6.29 18.66 0.49
N GLY A 16 -6.23 17.56 1.24
CA GLY A 16 -5.16 16.57 1.11
C GLY A 16 -5.22 15.92 -0.27
N CYS A 17 -4.08 15.87 -0.97
CA CYS A 17 -3.98 15.21 -2.26
C CYS A 17 -3.85 13.69 -2.04
N THR A 18 -4.85 12.92 -2.46
CA THR A 18 -4.73 11.46 -2.55
C THR A 18 -3.94 11.12 -3.80
N LYS A 19 -2.67 10.72 -3.65
CA LYS A 19 -1.86 10.27 -4.78
C LYS A 19 -2.42 8.93 -5.30
N ASP A 20 -2.60 8.85 -6.62
CA ASP A 20 -2.99 7.61 -7.30
C ASP A 20 -1.88 6.55 -7.20
N ALA A 21 -2.26 5.29 -7.33
CA ALA A 21 -1.32 4.17 -7.37
C ALA A 21 -0.49 4.22 -8.66
N GLU A 22 0.81 3.93 -8.55
CA GLU A 22 1.71 3.82 -9.70
C GLU A 22 1.42 2.55 -10.52
N LYS A 23 1.03 1.46 -9.86
CA LYS A 23 0.72 0.19 -10.54
C LYS A 23 -0.25 -0.68 -9.75
N LYS A 24 -1.10 -1.41 -10.47
CA LYS A 24 -1.87 -2.52 -9.90
C LYS A 24 -1.09 -3.83 -10.08
N VAL A 25 -0.86 -4.52 -8.99
CA VAL A 25 -0.24 -5.84 -8.92
C VAL A 25 -1.37 -6.85 -8.81
N ASN A 26 -1.54 -7.66 -9.85
CA ASN A 26 -2.48 -8.77 -9.83
C ASN A 26 -1.87 -9.91 -9.00
N VAL A 27 -2.45 -10.17 -7.84
CA VAL A 27 -2.11 -11.34 -7.04
C VAL A 27 -2.85 -12.51 -7.65
N SER A 28 -2.13 -13.58 -7.99
CA SER A 28 -2.63 -14.79 -8.68
C SER A 28 -3.84 -15.47 -8.01
N ASN A 29 -4.15 -15.10 -6.76
CA ASN A 29 -5.29 -15.60 -5.99
C ASN A 29 -6.55 -14.70 -6.00
N ASN A 30 -6.70 -13.79 -6.99
CA ASN A 30 -7.94 -13.11 -7.43
C ASN A 30 -8.87 -12.43 -6.39
N ASN A 31 -8.55 -12.46 -5.10
CA ASN A 31 -9.46 -11.99 -4.04
C ASN A 31 -9.21 -10.54 -3.62
N PHE A 32 -8.06 -9.96 -3.98
CA PHE A 32 -7.74 -8.57 -3.64
C PHE A 32 -6.75 -7.97 -4.64
N ASP A 33 -7.02 -6.72 -5.04
CA ASP A 33 -6.10 -5.90 -5.83
C ASP A 33 -5.05 -5.27 -4.90
N VAL A 34 -3.78 -5.54 -5.18
CA VAL A 34 -2.67 -4.86 -4.51
C VAL A 34 -2.20 -3.72 -5.41
N GLU A 35 -1.99 -2.55 -4.84
CA GLU A 35 -1.55 -1.34 -5.52
C GLU A 35 -0.15 -0.95 -5.03
N LEU A 36 0.82 -0.82 -5.94
CA LEU A 36 2.10 -0.17 -5.67
C LEU A 36 1.90 1.35 -5.73
N LEU A 37 2.35 2.06 -4.70
CA LEU A 37 2.20 3.51 -4.56
C LEU A 37 3.46 4.27 -4.96
N PHE A 38 4.64 3.77 -4.57
CA PHE A 38 5.95 4.30 -4.91
C PHE A 38 7.07 3.34 -4.46
N GLU A 39 8.27 3.58 -4.97
CA GLU A 39 9.51 2.99 -4.48
C GLU A 39 10.47 4.09 -4.01
N HIS A 40 11.11 3.88 -2.85
CA HIS A 40 12.13 4.77 -2.32
C HIS A 40 13.21 3.96 -1.61
N ASP A 41 14.48 4.22 -1.95
CA ASP A 41 15.65 3.52 -1.38
C ASP A 41 15.55 1.99 -1.42
N GLY A 42 14.99 1.43 -2.50
CA GLY A 42 14.78 -0.02 -2.67
C GLY A 42 13.62 -0.59 -1.85
N CYS A 43 12.86 0.25 -1.14
CA CYS A 43 11.63 -0.12 -0.44
C CYS A 43 10.40 0.23 -1.29
N LYS A 44 9.62 -0.79 -1.64
CA LYS A 44 8.35 -0.65 -2.35
C LYS A 44 7.20 -0.51 -1.36
N MET A 45 6.31 0.45 -1.64
CA MET A 45 5.18 0.77 -0.78
C MET A 45 3.88 0.34 -1.45
N TYR A 46 3.12 -0.52 -0.80
CA TYR A 46 1.90 -1.10 -1.34
C TYR A 46 0.68 -0.72 -0.51
N ARG A 47 -0.50 -0.79 -1.12
CA ARG A 47 -1.77 -0.87 -0.38
C ARG A 47 -2.73 -1.86 -1.02
N PHE A 48 -3.66 -2.37 -0.22
CA PHE A 48 -4.85 -3.06 -0.71
C PHE A 48 -6.07 -2.65 0.13
N TYR A 49 -7.27 -2.95 -0.36
CA TYR A 49 -8.51 -2.63 0.33
C TYR A 49 -9.16 -3.89 0.92
N ASP A 50 -9.37 -3.89 2.24
CA ASP A 50 -10.11 -4.94 2.97
C ASP A 50 -10.93 -4.28 4.08
N GLY A 51 -12.07 -3.68 3.71
CA GLY A 51 -12.89 -2.83 4.59
C GLY A 51 -12.26 -1.48 4.97
N LYS A 52 -10.95 -1.32 4.76
CA LYS A 52 -10.17 -0.08 4.83
C LYS A 52 -8.90 -0.25 3.99
N HIS A 53 -8.22 0.86 3.70
CA HIS A 53 -6.89 0.79 3.07
C HIS A 53 -5.86 0.27 4.09
N ILE A 54 -5.18 -0.81 3.72
CA ILE A 54 -4.07 -1.40 4.48
C ILE A 54 -2.79 -1.14 3.69
N TYR A 55 -1.78 -0.58 4.35
CA TYR A 55 -0.51 -0.18 3.75
C TYR A 55 0.62 -1.05 4.28
N TYR A 56 1.55 -1.45 3.43
CA TYR A 56 2.72 -2.21 3.83
C TYR A 56 3.94 -1.90 2.94
N SER A 57 5.13 -2.13 3.49
CA SER A 57 6.41 -1.88 2.84
C SER A 57 7.16 -3.20 2.61
N ASP A 58 7.77 -3.37 1.44
CA ASP A 58 8.76 -4.42 1.20
C ASP A 58 10.09 -3.81 0.76
N CYS A 59 11.09 -3.90 1.62
CA CYS A 59 12.46 -3.46 1.36
C CYS A 59 13.39 -4.61 0.94
N THR A 60 12.90 -5.83 0.97
CA THR A 60 13.69 -7.05 0.77
C THR A 60 13.39 -7.73 -0.57
N GLY A 61 12.27 -7.36 -1.20
CA GLY A 61 11.73 -8.02 -2.39
C GLY A 61 11.17 -9.41 -2.10
N LYS A 62 10.89 -9.73 -0.84
CA LYS A 62 10.51 -11.06 -0.38
C LYS A 62 9.40 -10.96 0.66
N THR A 63 8.33 -11.72 0.44
CA THR A 63 7.33 -11.99 1.46
C THR A 63 7.48 -13.45 1.87
N SER A 64 7.63 -13.71 3.17
CA SER A 64 7.64 -15.07 3.71
C SER A 64 6.54 -15.23 4.75
N TYR A 65 5.90 -16.39 4.73
CA TYR A 65 4.90 -16.76 5.73
C TYR A 65 5.13 -18.18 6.21
N ASN A 66 4.86 -18.37 7.51
CA ASN A 66 4.95 -19.67 8.16
C ASN A 66 3.57 -20.29 8.17
N THR A 67 3.42 -21.44 7.54
CA THR A 67 2.19 -22.22 7.57
C THR A 67 2.44 -23.53 8.29
N GLY A 68 1.58 -23.90 9.24
CA GLY A 68 1.64 -25.21 9.88
C GLY A 68 1.27 -25.21 11.36
N GLY A 69 1.31 -26.40 11.96
CA GLY A 69 0.95 -26.63 13.36
C GLY A 69 2.15 -26.51 14.31
N LYS A 70 1.90 -26.58 15.63
CA LYS A 70 2.92 -26.45 16.69
C LYS A 70 4.20 -27.29 16.49
N ASN A 71 4.10 -28.42 15.76
CA ASN A 71 5.21 -29.34 15.54
C ASN A 71 5.69 -29.41 14.08
N ASN A 72 5.03 -28.75 13.13
CA ASN A 72 5.40 -28.78 11.72
C ASN A 72 5.14 -27.41 11.11
N VAL A 73 6.21 -26.63 10.89
CA VAL A 73 6.16 -25.32 10.24
C VAL A 73 6.80 -25.42 8.87
N TYR A 74 6.04 -25.03 7.85
CA TYR A 74 6.49 -24.86 6.48
C TYR A 74 6.69 -23.37 6.22
N VAL A 75 7.84 -23.00 5.66
CA VAL A 75 8.13 -21.62 5.29
C VAL A 75 7.99 -21.51 3.78
N GLU A 76 7.03 -20.71 3.33
CA GLU A 76 6.88 -20.36 1.93
C GLU A 76 7.40 -18.94 1.73
N THR A 77 8.23 -18.74 0.71
CA THR A 77 8.83 -17.45 0.38
C THR A 77 8.47 -17.12 -1.05
N GLU A 78 7.59 -16.15 -1.23
CA GLU A 78 7.29 -15.59 -2.53
C GLU A 78 8.24 -14.43 -2.80
N THR A 79 9.00 -14.55 -3.88
CA THR A 79 9.80 -13.44 -4.41
C THR A 79 8.98 -12.84 -5.55
N TYR A 80 8.46 -11.64 -5.37
CA TYR A 80 7.85 -10.92 -6.48
C TYR A 80 8.99 -10.50 -7.40
N GLY A 81 9.10 -11.16 -8.55
CA GLY A 81 10.05 -10.77 -9.58
C GLY A 81 9.92 -9.28 -9.83
N SER A 82 11.06 -8.58 -9.81
CA SER A 82 11.17 -7.21 -10.30
C SER A 82 10.30 -7.09 -11.55
N VAL A 83 9.28 -6.25 -11.48
CA VAL A 83 8.52 -5.95 -12.69
C VAL A 83 9.29 -4.85 -13.37
N ASP A 84 10.26 -5.30 -14.16
CA ASP A 84 10.99 -4.51 -15.14
C ASP A 84 10.00 -3.78 -16.08
#